data_AF-A0A9X9F0H0-F1
#
_entry.id   AF-A0A9X9F0H0-F1
#
_cell.length_a   1.000
_cell.length_b   1.000
_cell.length_c   1.000
_cell.angle_alpha   90.00
_cell.angle_beta   90.00
_cell.angle_gamma   90.00
#
_symmetry.space_group_name_H-M   'P 1'
#
loop_
_entity.id
_entity.type
_entity.pdbx_description
1 polymer ?
#
loop_
_entity_poly.entity_id
_entity_poly.type
_entity_poly.pdbx_seq_one_letter_code
_entity_poly.pdbx_strand_id
1 'polypeptide(L)'
;KVKSGCRAYVTFAGGIHIERTMGSKSTYIRAAIGGIEGRMLKKGDYFQIGAQPEMASRFILDLQKDARIKTKWAISNSVLPKYKKHPKLRVITDF
;
A
#
# COMPACT_ATOMS: atom_id res chain seq x y z
N LYS A 1 14.11 4.88 -10.13
CA LYS A 1 14.35 3.44 -9.86
C LYS A 1 14.44 3.23 -8.36
N VAL A 2 13.88 2.13 -7.84
CA VAL A 2 14.03 1.74 -6.42
C VAL A 2 15.51 1.44 -6.17
N LYS A 3 16.11 2.04 -5.12
CA LYS A 3 17.54 1.84 -4.79
C LYS A 3 17.81 0.50 -4.11
N SER A 4 16.83 -0.07 -3.40
CA SER A 4 16.93 -1.34 -2.69
C SER A 4 15.55 -1.96 -2.42
N GLY A 5 15.45 -3.29 -2.43
CA GLY A 5 14.19 -4.02 -2.19
C GLY A 5 13.41 -4.33 -3.48
N CYS A 6 12.19 -4.86 -3.33
CA CYS A 6 11.36 -5.32 -4.46
C CYS A 6 10.08 -4.48 -4.63
N ARG A 7 9.51 -3.96 -3.55
CA ARG A 7 8.20 -3.27 -3.55
C ARG A 7 8.29 -1.97 -2.77
N ALA A 8 7.51 -0.98 -3.22
CA ALA A 8 7.24 0.25 -2.51
C ALA A 8 5.73 0.47 -2.49
N TYR A 9 5.24 1.12 -1.44
CA TYR A 9 3.83 1.42 -1.27
C TYR A 9 3.68 2.93 -1.19
N VAL A 10 2.65 3.46 -1.85
CA VAL A 10 2.25 4.86 -1.79
C VAL A 10 0.82 4.88 -1.28
N THR A 11 0.57 5.72 -0.28
CA THR A 11 -0.72 5.83 0.38
C THR A 11 -1.15 7.28 0.43
N PHE A 12 -2.45 7.51 0.29
CA PHE A 12 -3.06 8.82 0.36
C PHE A 12 -3.96 8.88 1.60
N ALA A 13 -3.97 10.01 2.29
CA ALA A 13 -4.95 10.23 3.37
C ALA A 13 -6.36 10.16 2.78
N GLY A 14 -7.22 9.31 3.35
CA GLY A 14 -8.55 8.99 2.79
C GLY A 14 -8.57 7.81 1.80
N GLY A 15 -7.40 7.33 1.38
CA GLY A 15 -7.26 6.18 0.47
C GLY A 15 -7.73 6.48 -0.96
N ILE A 16 -7.60 5.50 -1.85
CA ILE A 16 -8.09 5.62 -3.22
C ILE A 16 -9.61 5.39 -3.23
N HIS A 17 -10.36 6.33 -3.80
CA HIS A 17 -11.80 6.24 -3.98
C HIS A 17 -12.12 5.45 -5.24
N ILE A 18 -12.47 4.17 -5.02
CA ILE A 18 -12.93 3.22 -6.02
C ILE A 18 -13.94 2.29 -5.37
N GLU A 19 -14.79 1.69 -6.20
CA GLU A 19 -15.75 0.68 -5.78
C GLU A 19 -15.06 -0.58 -5.25
N ARG A 20 -15.74 -1.26 -4.33
CA ARG A 20 -15.28 -2.56 -3.83
C ARG A 20 -15.76 -3.67 -4.75
N THR A 21 -14.87 -4.59 -5.08
CA THR A 21 -15.22 -5.87 -5.71
C THR A 21 -15.07 -6.97 -4.68
N MET A 22 -16.16 -7.72 -4.42
CA MET A 22 -16.20 -8.76 -3.39
C MET A 22 -15.71 -8.26 -2.01
N GLY A 23 -16.10 -7.05 -1.62
CA GLY A 23 -15.71 -6.43 -0.35
C GLY A 23 -14.27 -5.87 -0.30
N SER A 24 -13.48 -5.98 -1.37
CA SER A 24 -12.08 -5.52 -1.42
C SER A 24 -11.82 -4.49 -2.51
N LYS A 25 -10.74 -3.70 -2.35
CA LYS A 25 -10.23 -2.75 -3.36
C LYS A 25 -8.96 -3.25 -4.06
N SER A 26 -8.48 -4.45 -3.71
CA SER A 26 -7.29 -5.03 -4.33
C SER A 26 -7.50 -5.36 -5.80
N THR A 27 -6.43 -5.31 -6.58
CA THR A 27 -6.46 -5.68 -8.00
C THR A 27 -5.97 -7.12 -8.19
N TYR A 28 -6.79 -7.94 -8.84
CA TYR A 28 -6.37 -9.24 -9.35
C TYR A 28 -6.17 -9.18 -10.86
N ILE A 29 -4.94 -8.84 -11.26
CA ILE A 29 -4.57 -8.52 -12.65
C ILE A 29 -4.88 -9.69 -13.60
N ARG A 30 -4.62 -10.94 -13.20
CA ARG A 30 -4.79 -12.10 -14.08
C ARG A 30 -6.23 -12.32 -14.52
N ALA A 31 -7.19 -11.97 -13.67
CA ALA A 31 -8.61 -12.11 -13.97
C ALA A 31 -9.28 -10.78 -14.33
N ALA A 32 -8.53 -9.68 -14.37
CA ALA A 32 -9.04 -8.32 -14.56
C ALA A 32 -10.12 -7.90 -13.54
N ILE A 33 -9.92 -8.21 -12.25
CA ILE A 33 -10.91 -7.95 -11.18
C ILE A 33 -10.39 -6.89 -10.19
N GLY A 34 -11.25 -5.95 -9.81
CA GLY A 34 -11.00 -4.97 -8.75
C GLY A 34 -9.99 -3.87 -9.09
N GLY A 35 -9.67 -3.02 -8.12
CA GLY A 35 -8.79 -1.87 -8.34
C GLY A 35 -9.33 -0.88 -9.37
N ILE A 36 -8.44 -0.35 -10.21
CA ILE A 36 -8.80 0.53 -11.33
C ILE A 36 -8.85 -0.32 -12.58
N GLU A 37 -10.08 -0.56 -13.07
CA GLU A 37 -10.35 -1.31 -14.31
C GLU A 37 -9.72 -2.73 -14.34
N GLY A 38 -9.44 -3.34 -13.19
CA GLY A 38 -8.84 -4.69 -13.15
C GLY A 38 -7.38 -4.77 -13.61
N ARG A 39 -6.70 -3.64 -13.84
CA ARG A 39 -5.41 -3.60 -14.54
C ARG A 39 -4.34 -2.83 -13.77
N MET A 40 -3.11 -2.91 -14.30
CA MET A 40 -2.03 -2.01 -13.89
C MET A 40 -2.36 -0.56 -14.27
N LEU A 41 -1.91 0.38 -13.44
CA LEU A 41 -1.96 1.81 -13.73
C LEU A 41 -1.17 2.12 -15.01
N LYS A 42 -1.69 3.04 -15.80
CA LYS A 42 -1.10 3.56 -17.03
C LYS A 42 -0.93 5.08 -16.91
N LYS A 43 0.01 5.61 -17.70
CA LYS A 43 0.18 7.06 -17.80
C LYS A 43 -1.12 7.68 -18.30
N GLY A 44 -1.59 8.72 -17.60
CA GLY A 44 -2.84 9.41 -17.92
C GLY A 44 -4.06 8.88 -17.17
N ASP A 45 -3.91 7.84 -16.34
CA ASP A 45 -4.99 7.45 -15.43
C ASP A 45 -5.21 8.53 -14.37
N TYR A 46 -6.48 8.77 -14.05
CA TYR A 46 -6.92 9.63 -12.95
C TYR A 46 -7.84 8.83 -12.03
N PHE A 47 -7.73 9.06 -10.73
CA PHE A 47 -8.61 8.48 -9.73
C PHE A 47 -8.83 9.48 -8.61
N GLN A 48 -9.99 9.40 -7.96
CA GLN A 48 -10.32 10.25 -6.83
C GLN A 48 -9.68 9.72 -5.55
N ILE A 49 -9.37 10.62 -4.63
CA ILE A 49 -8.97 10.28 -3.26
C ILE A 49 -10.22 10.34 -2.38
N GLY A 50 -10.33 9.40 -1.45
CA GLY A 50 -11.46 9.35 -0.51
C GLY A 50 -11.43 10.51 0.47
N ALA A 51 -12.54 10.67 1.21
CA ALA A 51 -12.63 11.69 2.24
C ALA A 51 -11.51 11.52 3.27
N GLN A 52 -10.82 12.61 3.55
CA GLN A 52 -9.73 12.62 4.51
C GLN A 52 -10.29 12.48 5.93
N PRO A 53 -9.85 11.47 6.71
CA PRO A 53 -10.27 11.37 8.10
C PRO A 53 -9.61 12.47 8.93
N GLU A 54 -10.32 12.99 9.93
CA GLU A 54 -9.87 14.11 10.79
C GLU A 54 -8.50 13.85 11.44
N MET A 55 -8.25 12.60 11.84
CA MET A 55 -6.97 12.18 12.40
C MET A 55 -5.82 12.42 11.40
N ALA A 56 -6.01 12.09 10.12
CA ALA A 56 -4.99 12.32 9.10
C ALA A 56 -4.73 13.81 8.87
N SER A 57 -5.74 14.68 9.03
CA SER A 57 -5.56 16.13 8.95
C SER A 57 -4.61 16.66 10.02
N ARG A 58 -4.75 16.19 11.25
CA ARG A 58 -3.85 16.55 12.36
C ARG A 58 -2.41 16.13 12.06
N PHE A 59 -2.23 14.89 11.62
CA PHE A 59 -0.91 14.41 11.20
C PHE A 59 -0.33 15.25 10.05
N ILE A 60 -1.11 15.55 9.01
CA ILE A 60 -0.61 16.32 7.87
C ILE A 60 -0.18 17.73 8.29
N LEU A 61 -0.92 18.42 9.16
CA LEU A 61 -0.54 19.74 9.68
C LEU A 61 0.80 19.70 10.42
N ASP A 62 1.02 18.66 11.23
CA ASP A 62 2.31 18.46 11.89
C ASP A 62 3.42 18.12 10.90
N LEU A 63 3.12 17.33 9.87
CA LEU A 63 4.09 16.93 8.86
C LEU A 63 4.48 18.07 7.91
N GLN A 64 3.58 19.03 7.66
CA GLN A 64 3.81 20.19 6.78
C GLN A 64 4.91 21.14 7.28
N LYS A 65 5.32 21.01 8.55
CA LYS A 65 6.46 21.75 9.11
C LYS A 65 7.78 21.38 8.43
N ASP A 66 7.88 20.17 7.85
CA ASP A 66 9.05 19.68 7.14
C ASP A 66 8.69 19.18 5.73
N ALA A 67 9.44 19.58 4.70
CA ALA A 67 9.18 19.19 3.32
C ALA A 67 9.23 17.67 3.05
N ARG A 68 9.92 16.91 3.91
CA ARG A 68 10.01 15.45 3.80
C ARG A 68 10.36 14.80 5.13
N ILE A 69 9.39 14.11 5.73
CA ILE A 69 9.61 13.40 6.98
C ILE A 69 9.91 11.93 6.69
N LYS A 70 11.10 11.50 7.11
CA LYS A 70 11.47 10.09 7.15
C LYS A 70 11.27 9.61 8.58
N THR A 71 10.39 8.64 8.79
CA THR A 71 10.25 8.03 10.11
C THR A 71 11.57 7.36 10.49
N LYS A 72 12.06 7.64 11.70
CA LYS A 72 13.26 6.99 12.25
C LYS A 72 12.99 5.56 12.71
N TRP A 73 11.72 5.23 12.92
CA TRP A 73 11.30 3.89 13.31
C TRP A 73 10.99 3.05 12.07
N ALA A 74 11.48 1.82 12.11
CA ALA A 74 11.14 0.72 11.23
C ALA A 74 10.85 -0.49 12.12
N ILE A 75 10.14 -1.50 11.60
CA ILE A 75 10.05 -2.78 12.30
C ILE A 75 11.49 -3.27 12.54
N SER A 76 11.83 -3.59 13.79
CA SER A 76 13.17 -4.06 14.13
C SER A 76 13.56 -5.25 13.24
N ASN A 77 14.81 -5.29 12.82
CA ASN A 77 15.32 -6.38 12.00
C ASN A 77 15.19 -7.75 12.70
N SER A 78 15.05 -7.77 14.03
CA SER A 78 14.78 -8.98 14.83
C SER A 78 13.37 -9.54 14.66
N VAL A 79 12.37 -8.69 14.39
CA VAL A 79 10.96 -9.10 14.20
C VAL A 79 10.61 -9.37 12.74
N LEU A 80 11.45 -8.89 11.81
CA LEU A 80 11.29 -9.22 10.40
C LEU A 80 11.58 -10.72 10.18
N PRO A 81 10.78 -11.41 9.36
CA PRO A 81 11.10 -12.77 8.94
C PRO A 81 12.52 -12.79 8.35
N LYS A 82 13.35 -13.74 8.78
CA LYS A 82 14.67 -13.97 8.17
C LYS A 82 14.46 -14.60 6.80
N TYR A 83 14.32 -13.77 5.77
CA TYR A 83 14.24 -14.22 4.39
C TYR A 83 15.55 -14.92 4.01
N LYS A 84 15.49 -16.23 3.78
CA LYS A 84 16.60 -17.05 3.27
C LYS A 84 16.40 -17.30 1.78
N LYS A 85 17.47 -17.66 1.07
CA LYS A 85 17.43 -18.03 -0.37
C LYS A 85 16.38 -19.10 -0.67
N HIS A 86 16.09 -19.98 0.30
CA HIS A 86 15.05 -21.00 0.26
C HIS A 86 14.15 -20.87 1.51
N PRO A 87 13.10 -20.02 1.49
CA PRO A 87 12.21 -19.88 2.63
C PRO A 87 11.33 -21.14 2.76
N LYS A 88 11.22 -21.69 3.97
CA LYS A 88 10.20 -22.73 4.25
C LYS A 88 8.86 -22.03 4.44
N LEU A 89 7.92 -22.27 3.52
CA LEU A 89 6.55 -21.78 3.64
C LEU A 89 5.72 -22.83 4.36
N ARG A 90 5.00 -22.42 5.42
CA ARG A 90 3.94 -23.25 6.01
C ARG A 90 2.61 -22.79 5.41
N VAL A 91 1.96 -23.68 4.68
CA VAL A 91 0.58 -23.48 4.21
C VAL A 91 -0.33 -24.06 5.29
N ILE A 92 -1.26 -23.25 5.78
CA ILE A 92 -2.34 -23.70 6.67
C ILE A 92 -3.57 -23.78 5.78
N THR A 93 -4.13 -24.98 5.65
CA THR A 93 -5.28 -25.27 4.78
C THR A 93 -6.57 -25.45 5.58
N ASP A 94 -6.66 -24.85 6.77
CA ASP A 94 -7.83 -24.94 7.64
C ASP A 94 -8.94 -23.99 7.17
N PHE A 95 -9.39 -24.16 5.92
CA PHE A 95 -10.59 -23.53 5.36
C PHE A 95 -11.58 -24.62 4.94
#